data_AF-A0A6A6M4V2-F1
#
_entry.id   AF-A0A6A6M4V2-F1
#
_cell.length_a   1.000
_cell.length_b   1.000
_cell.length_c   1.000
_cell.angle_alpha   90.00
_cell.angle_beta   90.00
_cell.angle_gamma   90.00
#
_symmetry.space_group_name_H-M   'P 1'
#
loop_
_entity.id
_entity.type
_entity.pdbx_description
1 polymer ?
#
loop_
_entity_poly.entity_id
_entity_poly.type
_entity_poly.pdbx_seq_one_letter_code
_entity_poly.pdbx_strand_id
1 'polypeptide(L)'
;MTKDGVGRQAKCGRLLACFEMDGSSGNQEKYGARLGTSDEGCREVRERKDCRESIGEREDKDFLDVLLEYEGNEKEEPDKISTRNILVTILEVFLGGSGTSGITIEWALAELLRHPKSMRTVNDEINRVVGSSKKVEERDNEELLYPQALIKETVRLHPVNPLLLPRNTLEDGHFVRYRIPKDAQVLVNAWAIGRDPDT
;
A
#
# COMPACT_ATOMS: atom_id res chain seq x y z
N MET A 1 -0.70 30.21 -31.41
CA MET A 1 -0.85 29.89 -29.98
C MET A 1 -2.32 29.63 -29.69
N THR A 2 -2.78 28.42 -29.98
CA THR A 2 -4.20 28.03 -29.90
C THR A 2 -4.49 27.32 -28.57
N LYS A 3 -5.64 27.67 -27.99
CA LYS A 3 -6.10 27.36 -26.63
C LYS A 3 -6.49 25.89 -26.41
N ASP A 4 -6.00 24.96 -27.23
CA ASP A 4 -6.44 23.56 -27.24
C ASP A 4 -5.63 22.63 -26.30
N GLY A 5 -4.58 23.15 -25.67
CA GLY A 5 -3.67 22.38 -24.81
C GLY A 5 -4.15 22.19 -23.36
N VAL A 6 -5.06 23.02 -22.86
CA VAL A 6 -5.44 23.03 -21.44
C VAL A 6 -6.59 22.06 -21.12
N GLY A 7 -7.36 21.64 -22.13
CA GLY A 7 -8.58 20.82 -21.94
C GLY A 7 -8.38 19.30 -21.89
N ARG A 8 -7.18 18.77 -22.18
CA ARG A 8 -6.95 17.31 -22.31
C ARG A 8 -6.24 16.65 -21.12
N GLN A 9 -5.59 17.42 -20.25
CA GLN A 9 -4.97 16.86 -19.03
C GLN A 9 -5.99 16.52 -17.92
N ALA A 10 -7.24 16.98 -18.02
CA ALA A 10 -8.25 16.80 -16.98
C ALA A 10 -8.97 15.42 -17.00
N LYS A 11 -8.57 14.46 -17.84
CA LYS A 11 -9.26 13.17 -17.95
C LYS A 11 -8.62 12.00 -17.19
N CYS A 12 -7.42 12.15 -16.65
CA CYS A 12 -6.62 11.02 -16.12
C CYS A 12 -6.85 10.66 -14.63
N GLY A 13 -7.94 11.12 -14.01
CA GLY A 13 -8.03 11.17 -12.53
C GLY A 13 -9.27 10.53 -11.89
N ARG A 14 -9.90 9.52 -12.51
CA ARG A 14 -11.17 8.96 -11.98
C ARG A 14 -11.07 7.73 -11.09
N LEU A 15 -9.91 7.05 -11.02
CA LEU A 15 -9.80 5.80 -10.27
C LEU A 15 -10.11 5.93 -8.77
N LEU A 16 -9.87 7.10 -8.18
CA LEU A 16 -10.01 7.29 -6.72
C LEU A 16 -11.46 7.32 -6.23
N ALA A 17 -12.44 7.60 -7.11
CA ALA A 17 -13.85 7.70 -6.69
C ALA A 17 -14.50 6.34 -6.36
N CYS A 18 -13.90 5.22 -6.80
CA CYS A 18 -14.44 3.88 -6.56
C CYS A 18 -14.05 3.28 -5.19
N PHE A 19 -13.13 3.92 -4.46
CA PHE A 19 -12.51 3.37 -3.26
C PHE A 19 -13.13 3.88 -1.95
N GLU A 20 -14.41 4.30 -1.95
CA GLU A 20 -15.17 4.41 -0.70
C GLU A 20 -15.35 3.00 -0.10
N MET A 21 -14.36 2.61 0.70
CA MET A 21 -14.30 1.35 1.42
C MET A 21 -15.18 1.48 2.66
N ASP A 22 -16.46 1.11 2.50
CA ASP A 22 -17.38 1.01 3.63
C ASP A 22 -16.89 -0.10 4.58
N GLY A 23 -16.70 0.24 5.86
CA GLY A 23 -15.94 -0.52 6.87
C GLY A 23 -16.57 -1.83 7.36
N SER A 24 -17.15 -2.63 6.48
CA SER A 24 -17.73 -3.94 6.80
C SER A 24 -16.68 -5.03 6.67
N SER A 25 -16.54 -5.83 7.73
CA SER A 25 -15.62 -6.95 7.98
C SER A 25 -15.85 -8.17 7.07
N GLY A 26 -16.04 -7.94 5.77
CA GLY A 26 -16.31 -8.95 4.77
C GLY A 26 -15.03 -9.47 4.13
N ASN A 27 -15.00 -10.80 3.93
CA ASN A 27 -13.93 -11.60 3.37
C ASN A 27 -13.17 -10.95 2.17
N GLN A 28 -11.98 -10.39 2.41
CA GLN A 28 -11.17 -9.59 1.47
C GLN A 28 -10.94 -10.27 0.11
N GLU A 29 -10.82 -11.60 0.09
CA GLU A 29 -10.60 -12.40 -1.13
C GLU A 29 -11.78 -12.33 -2.11
N LYS A 30 -13.02 -12.26 -1.59
CA LYS A 30 -14.24 -12.12 -2.40
C LYS A 30 -14.45 -10.70 -2.93
N TYR A 31 -13.94 -9.69 -2.23
CA TYR A 31 -14.03 -8.29 -2.68
C TYR A 31 -13.01 -8.01 -3.78
N GLY A 32 -11.76 -8.47 -3.63
CA GLY A 32 -10.72 -8.32 -4.66
C GLY A 32 -11.10 -8.96 -6.01
N ALA A 33 -11.67 -10.17 -5.99
CA ALA A 33 -12.11 -10.87 -7.19
C ALA A 33 -13.29 -10.22 -7.91
N ARG A 34 -14.15 -9.47 -7.21
CA ARG A 34 -15.33 -8.79 -7.75
C ARG A 34 -15.01 -7.37 -8.24
N LEU A 35 -14.04 -6.71 -7.60
CA LEU A 35 -13.55 -5.38 -7.94
C LEU A 35 -12.52 -5.40 -9.09
N GLY A 36 -11.76 -6.50 -9.26
CA GLY A 36 -10.89 -6.74 -10.41
C GLY A 36 -11.61 -6.83 -11.76
N THR A 37 -12.94 -6.84 -11.73
CA THR A 37 -13.85 -6.79 -12.89
C THR A 37 -14.73 -5.55 -12.87
N SER A 38 -14.38 -4.50 -12.11
CA SER A 38 -15.09 -3.22 -12.26
C SER A 38 -14.87 -2.69 -13.67
N ASP A 39 -15.95 -2.45 -14.40
CA ASP A 39 -15.92 -1.93 -15.78
C ASP A 39 -15.05 -0.67 -15.89
N GLU A 40 -14.96 0.11 -14.81
CA GLU A 40 -14.16 1.34 -14.75
C GLU A 40 -12.65 1.07 -14.70
N GLY A 41 -12.19 0.07 -13.95
CA GLY A 41 -10.78 -0.30 -13.91
C GLY A 41 -10.30 -0.85 -15.26
N CYS A 42 -11.10 -1.75 -15.86
CA CYS A 42 -10.88 -2.25 -17.21
C CYS A 42 -10.85 -1.11 -18.24
N ARG A 43 -11.74 -0.12 -18.08
CA ARG A 43 -11.81 1.05 -18.96
C ARG A 43 -10.57 1.91 -18.86
N GLU A 44 -10.09 2.26 -17.66
CA GLU A 44 -8.86 3.05 -17.50
C GLU A 44 -7.66 2.34 -18.15
N VAL A 45 -7.47 1.05 -17.85
CA VAL A 45 -6.35 0.27 -18.41
C VAL A 45 -6.40 0.27 -19.94
N ARG A 46 -7.59 0.14 -20.52
CA ARG A 46 -7.79 0.23 -21.97
C ARG A 46 -7.50 1.62 -22.52
N GLU A 47 -8.03 2.67 -21.89
CA GLU A 47 -7.78 4.06 -22.30
C GLU A 47 -6.27 4.40 -22.25
N ARG A 48 -5.52 3.88 -21.26
CA ARG A 48 -4.07 4.08 -21.18
C ARG A 48 -3.30 3.32 -22.25
N LYS A 49 -3.70 2.09 -22.58
CA LYS A 49 -3.12 1.34 -23.71
C LYS A 49 -3.29 2.09 -25.02
N ASP A 50 -4.52 2.55 -25.31
CA ASP A 50 -4.84 3.28 -26.53
C ASP A 50 -4.04 4.60 -26.63
N CYS A 51 -3.83 5.29 -25.50
CA CYS A 51 -2.97 6.48 -25.44
C CYS A 51 -1.50 6.17 -25.73
N ARG A 52 -0.97 5.05 -25.23
CA ARG A 52 0.43 4.63 -25.48
C ARG A 52 0.68 4.35 -26.96
N GLU A 53 -0.27 3.70 -27.64
CA GLU A 53 -0.17 3.41 -29.07
C GLU A 53 -0.26 4.67 -29.95
N SER A 54 -1.04 5.67 -29.54
CA SER A 54 -1.33 6.86 -30.36
C SER A 54 -0.40 8.06 -30.12
N ILE A 55 0.16 8.21 -28.91
CA ILE A 55 0.90 9.41 -28.49
C ILE A 55 2.40 9.14 -28.28
N GLY A 56 2.82 7.87 -28.28
CA GLY A 56 4.18 7.47 -27.92
C GLY A 56 4.40 7.42 -26.41
N GLU A 57 5.61 7.04 -25.97
CA GLU A 57 5.91 6.89 -24.54
C GLU A 57 5.89 8.24 -23.81
N ARG A 58 5.25 8.26 -22.63
CA ARG A 58 5.34 9.40 -21.72
C ARG A 58 6.71 9.46 -21.07
N GLU A 59 7.22 10.68 -20.90
CA GLU A 59 8.49 10.93 -20.19
C GLU A 59 8.35 10.72 -18.67
N ASP A 60 7.14 10.91 -18.13
CA ASP A 60 6.79 10.66 -16.73
C ASP A 60 5.89 9.40 -16.66
N LYS A 61 6.49 8.28 -16.28
CA LYS A 61 5.84 6.95 -16.20
C LYS A 61 5.38 6.68 -14.78
N ASP A 62 4.12 6.26 -14.63
CA ASP A 62 3.58 5.81 -13.35
C ASP A 62 3.60 4.28 -13.19
N PHE A 63 3.18 3.78 -12.03
CA PHE A 63 3.19 2.35 -11.72
C PHE A 63 2.38 1.51 -12.71
N LEU A 64 1.25 2.01 -13.22
CA LEU A 64 0.44 1.31 -14.21
C LEU A 64 1.12 1.34 -15.59
N ASP A 65 1.82 2.42 -15.95
CA ASP A 65 2.62 2.45 -17.18
C ASP A 65 3.70 1.35 -17.17
N VAL A 66 4.40 1.18 -16.03
CA VAL A 66 5.40 0.10 -15.87
C VAL A 66 4.73 -1.27 -16.01
N LEU A 67 3.59 -1.52 -15.35
CA LEU A 67 2.88 -2.80 -15.47
C LEU A 67 2.43 -3.12 -16.90
N LEU A 68 2.04 -2.09 -17.67
CA LEU A 68 1.64 -2.22 -19.07
C LEU A 68 2.82 -2.55 -20.00
N GLU A 69 4.04 -2.11 -19.68
CA GLU A 69 5.24 -2.48 -20.43
C GLU A 69 5.54 -3.99 -20.33
N TYR A 70 5.32 -4.59 -19.16
CA TYR A 70 5.50 -6.02 -18.91
C TYR A 70 4.38 -6.92 -19.46
N GLU A 71 3.27 -6.35 -19.93
CA GLU A 71 2.25 -7.12 -20.66
C GLU A 71 2.73 -7.51 -22.07
N GLY A 72 3.67 -6.72 -22.62
CA GLY A 72 4.41 -7.01 -23.85
C GLY A 72 3.64 -6.78 -25.15
N ASN A 73 4.37 -6.48 -26.23
CA ASN A 73 3.85 -6.36 -27.60
C ASN A 73 4.04 -7.68 -28.36
N GLU A 74 3.15 -8.66 -28.20
CA GLU A 74 2.98 -9.90 -28.99
C GLU A 74 4.20 -10.80 -29.30
N LYS A 75 5.44 -10.37 -29.09
CA LYS A 75 6.67 -11.13 -29.31
C LYS A 75 7.04 -11.91 -28.05
N GLU A 76 7.63 -13.07 -28.26
CA GLU A 76 7.85 -14.15 -27.32
C GLU A 76 8.80 -13.73 -26.18
N GLU A 77 8.24 -13.36 -25.03
CA GLU A 77 8.96 -13.31 -23.75
C GLU A 77 8.21 -14.15 -22.70
N PRO A 78 8.91 -14.77 -21.72
CA PRO A 78 8.38 -15.92 -20.98
C PRO A 78 7.29 -15.59 -19.95
N ASP A 79 7.24 -14.35 -19.43
CA ASP A 79 6.37 -14.03 -18.28
C ASP A 79 5.54 -12.76 -18.53
N LYS A 80 4.47 -12.89 -19.33
CA LYS A 80 3.51 -11.79 -19.56
C LYS A 80 2.54 -11.66 -18.38
N ILE A 81 2.41 -10.46 -17.83
CA ILE A 81 1.35 -10.16 -16.85
C ILE A 81 0.03 -9.91 -17.59
N SER A 82 -1.01 -10.69 -17.30
CA SER A 82 -2.31 -10.49 -17.94
C SER A 82 -2.97 -9.17 -17.51
N THR A 83 -3.79 -8.56 -18.37
CA THR A 83 -4.63 -7.39 -18.00
C THR A 83 -5.37 -7.61 -16.67
N ARG A 84 -5.89 -8.82 -16.43
CA ARG A 84 -6.56 -9.19 -15.19
C ARG A 84 -5.61 -9.09 -13.99
N ASN A 85 -4.39 -9.62 -14.12
CA ASN A 85 -3.41 -9.55 -13.05
C ASN A 85 -2.94 -8.11 -12.81
N ILE A 86 -2.81 -7.28 -13.85
CA ILE A 86 -2.54 -5.84 -13.69
C ILE A 86 -3.62 -5.17 -12.83
N LEU A 87 -4.90 -5.42 -13.14
CA LEU A 87 -6.02 -4.87 -12.37
C LEU A 87 -6.01 -5.35 -10.91
N VAL A 88 -5.77 -6.64 -10.69
CA VAL A 88 -5.68 -7.21 -9.33
C VAL A 88 -4.50 -6.60 -8.56
N THR A 89 -3.31 -6.51 -9.17
CA THR A 89 -2.13 -5.91 -8.54
C THR A 89 -2.38 -4.46 -8.13
N ILE A 90 -3.00 -3.65 -8.99
CA ILE A 90 -3.32 -2.25 -8.68
C ILE A 90 -4.29 -2.19 -7.50
N LEU A 91 -5.32 -3.03 -7.49
CA LEU A 91 -6.27 -3.12 -6.37
C LEU A 91 -5.59 -3.53 -5.07
N GLU A 92 -4.69 -4.51 -5.12
CA GLU A 92 -3.94 -4.97 -3.94
C GLU A 92 -3.08 -3.86 -3.33
N VAL A 93 -2.46 -3.01 -4.15
CA VAL A 93 -1.69 -1.84 -3.66
C VAL A 93 -2.60 -0.87 -2.90
N PHE A 94 -3.78 -0.56 -3.42
CA PHE A 94 -4.72 0.34 -2.73
C PHE A 94 -5.28 -0.28 -1.45
N LEU A 95 -5.70 -1.54 -1.50
CA LEU A 95 -6.24 -2.26 -0.34
C LEU A 95 -5.19 -2.42 0.76
N GLY A 96 -3.96 -2.78 0.39
CA GLY A 96 -2.87 -3.02 1.32
C GLY A 96 -2.25 -1.74 1.87
N GLY A 97 -2.28 -0.63 1.13
CA GLY A 97 -1.60 0.61 1.49
C GLY A 97 -2.47 1.69 2.14
N SER A 98 -3.72 1.84 1.69
CA SER A 98 -4.57 2.98 2.09
C SER A 98 -5.05 2.87 3.53
N GLY A 99 -5.83 1.84 3.84
CA GLY A 99 -6.44 1.68 5.17
C GLY A 99 -5.41 1.41 6.27
N THR A 100 -4.36 0.64 5.97
CA THR A 100 -3.31 0.29 6.93
C THR A 100 -2.50 1.50 7.36
N SER A 101 -2.08 2.34 6.42
CA SER A 101 -1.35 3.58 6.71
C SER A 101 -2.23 4.59 7.43
N GLY A 102 -3.49 4.72 7.03
CA GLY A 102 -4.47 5.59 7.69
C GLY A 102 -4.67 5.24 9.17
N ILE A 103 -4.97 3.98 9.47
CA ILE A 103 -5.14 3.49 10.85
C ILE A 103 -3.86 3.70 11.68
N THR A 104 -2.69 3.49 11.08
CA THR A 104 -1.40 3.71 11.77
C THR A 104 -1.21 5.19 12.15
N ILE A 105 -1.53 6.11 11.24
CA ILE A 105 -1.46 7.55 11.51
C ILE A 105 -2.47 7.97 12.59
N GLU A 106 -3.70 7.44 12.53
CA GLU A 106 -4.73 7.70 13.55
C GLU A 106 -4.26 7.30 14.94
N TRP A 107 -3.70 6.10 15.10
CA TRP A 107 -3.14 5.65 16.37
C TRP A 107 -1.93 6.47 16.80
N ALA A 108 -1.03 6.83 15.88
CA ALA A 108 0.14 7.64 16.21
C ALA A 108 -0.30 9.01 16.77
N LEU A 109 -1.26 9.67 16.13
CA LEU A 109 -1.80 10.94 16.58
C LEU A 109 -2.54 10.80 17.92
N ALA A 110 -3.32 9.72 18.09
CA ALA A 110 -3.99 9.43 19.36
C ALA A 110 -2.97 9.26 20.51
N GLU A 111 -1.87 8.54 20.29
CA GLU A 111 -0.83 8.34 21.29
C GLU A 111 -0.06 9.63 21.61
N LEU A 112 0.23 10.46 20.59
CA LEU A 112 0.84 11.77 20.82
C LEU A 112 -0.05 12.69 21.66
N LEU A 113 -1.36 12.72 21.39
CA LEU A 113 -2.32 13.51 22.15
C LEU A 113 -2.42 13.05 23.61
N ARG A 114 -2.27 11.75 23.86
CA ARG A 114 -2.23 11.17 25.21
C ARG A 114 -0.91 11.43 25.92
N HIS A 115 0.18 11.65 25.19
CA HIS A 115 1.54 11.85 25.71
C HIS A 115 2.14 13.20 25.26
N PRO A 116 1.74 14.33 25.87
CA PRO A 116 2.18 15.66 25.44
C PRO A 116 3.70 15.88 25.46
N LYS A 117 4.43 15.15 26.32
CA LYS A 117 5.90 15.18 26.35
C LYS A 117 6.48 14.64 25.04
N SER A 118 6.01 13.48 24.60
CA SER A 118 6.43 12.87 23.33
C SER A 118 6.08 13.74 22.14
N MET A 119 4.90 14.37 22.15
CA MET A 119 4.49 15.34 21.12
C MET A 119 5.45 16.54 21.03
N ARG A 120 5.91 17.07 22.17
CA ARG A 120 6.91 18.15 22.17
C ARG A 120 8.24 17.67 21.59
N THR A 121 8.71 16.50 21.99
CA THR A 121 9.96 15.93 21.46
C THR A 121 9.93 15.74 19.96
N VAL A 122 8.84 15.21 19.40
CA VAL A 122 8.64 15.08 17.94
C VAL A 122 8.73 16.44 17.26
N ASN A 123 8.00 17.44 17.77
CA ASN A 123 8.00 18.77 17.18
C ASN A 123 9.38 19.45 17.27
N ASP A 124 10.06 19.32 18.40
CA ASP A 124 11.39 19.89 18.60
C ASP A 124 12.41 19.28 17.63
N GLU A 125 12.34 17.96 17.43
CA GLU A 125 13.23 17.26 16.50
C GLU A 125 12.97 17.63 15.04
N ILE A 126 11.70 17.68 14.62
CA ILE A 126 11.33 18.11 13.26
C ILE A 126 11.78 19.56 13.03
N ASN A 127 11.56 20.46 13.99
CA ASN A 127 12.01 21.85 13.89
C ASN A 127 13.53 21.98 13.83
N ARG A 128 14.27 21.10 14.52
CA ARG A 128 15.73 21.08 14.52
C ARG A 128 16.32 20.59 13.19
N VAL A 129 15.77 19.52 12.63
CA VAL A 129 16.28 18.86 11.42
C VAL A 129 15.81 19.59 10.15
N VAL A 130 14.51 19.84 10.03
CA VAL A 130 13.89 20.35 8.80
C VAL A 130 13.71 21.87 8.84
N GLY A 131 13.42 22.40 10.03
CA GLY A 131 13.03 23.81 10.21
C GLY A 131 11.53 24.04 10.02
N SER A 132 11.03 25.16 10.54
CA SER A 132 9.59 25.44 10.66
C SER A 132 8.88 25.84 9.36
N SER A 133 9.61 26.09 8.27
CA SER A 133 9.07 26.61 7.01
C SER A 133 9.29 25.70 5.80
N LYS A 134 10.00 24.59 5.98
CA LYS A 134 10.32 23.65 4.90
C LYS A 134 9.45 22.41 4.98
N LYS A 135 9.23 21.77 3.84
CA LYS A 135 8.58 20.46 3.78
C LYS A 135 9.61 19.39 4.12
N VAL A 136 9.17 18.34 4.81
CA VAL A 136 9.98 17.16 5.06
C VAL A 136 10.25 16.46 3.73
N GLU A 137 11.50 16.11 3.48
CA GLU A 137 11.94 15.33 2.33
C GLU A 137 12.50 13.97 2.80
N GLU A 138 12.57 13.00 1.88
CA GLU A 138 13.01 11.63 2.21
C GLU A 138 14.41 11.59 2.83
N ARG A 139 15.32 12.48 2.38
CA ARG A 139 16.67 12.62 2.94
C ARG A 139 16.70 12.99 4.42
N ASP A 140 15.68 13.68 4.92
CA ASP A 140 15.61 14.11 6.33
C ASP A 140 15.30 12.92 7.25
N ASN A 141 14.74 11.83 6.70
CA ASN A 141 14.33 10.67 7.46
C ASN A 141 15.48 10.07 8.28
N GLU A 142 16.71 10.08 7.77
CA GLU A 142 17.89 9.55 8.48
C GLU A 142 18.14 10.26 9.81
N GLU A 143 17.82 11.54 9.93
CA GLU A 143 18.02 12.35 11.14
C GLU A 143 16.78 12.42 12.05
N LEU A 144 15.60 12.00 11.55
CA LEU A 144 14.32 11.98 12.27
C LEU A 144 14.12 10.68 13.08
N LEU A 145 15.03 10.41 14.00
CA LEU A 145 15.06 9.20 14.82
C LEU A 145 13.84 9.06 15.75
N TYR A 146 13.38 10.14 16.37
CA TYR A 146 12.24 10.07 17.30
C TYR A 146 10.91 9.85 16.57
N PRO A 147 10.58 10.54 15.46
CA PRO A 147 9.44 10.16 14.62
C PRO A 147 9.47 8.70 14.15
N GLN A 148 10.65 8.17 13.77
CA GLN A 148 10.77 6.74 13.46
C GLN A 148 10.45 5.85 14.66
N ALA A 149 10.97 6.19 15.86
CA ALA A 149 10.69 5.47 17.08
C ALA A 149 9.20 5.51 17.45
N LEU A 150 8.54 6.67 17.27
CA LEU A 150 7.10 6.84 17.46
C LEU A 150 6.31 5.90 16.56
N ILE A 151 6.63 5.84 15.27
CA ILE A 151 5.91 4.97 14.32
C ILE A 151 6.10 3.50 14.71
N LYS A 152 7.34 3.10 15.03
CA LYS A 152 7.65 1.74 15.50
C LYS A 152 6.87 1.39 16.76
N GLU A 153 6.82 2.29 17.73
CA GLU A 153 6.10 2.09 18.99
C GLU A 153 4.58 2.05 18.78
N THR A 154 4.07 2.89 17.87
CA THR A 154 2.65 2.89 17.49
C THR A 154 2.26 1.54 16.90
N VAL A 155 3.05 0.98 15.98
CA VAL A 155 2.77 -0.33 15.38
C VAL A 155 2.94 -1.47 16.38
N ARG A 156 3.88 -1.35 17.33
CA ARG A 156 4.05 -2.31 18.43
C ARG A 156 2.83 -2.35 19.34
N LEU A 157 2.30 -1.18 19.73
CA LEU A 157 1.12 -1.05 20.58
C LEU A 157 -0.17 -1.37 19.81
N HIS A 158 -0.33 -0.84 18.60
CA HIS A 158 -1.58 -0.89 17.84
C HIS A 158 -1.35 -1.53 16.46
N PRO A 159 -1.01 -2.83 16.40
CA PRO A 159 -0.82 -3.50 15.12
C PRO A 159 -2.14 -3.52 14.35
N VAL A 160 -2.13 -3.00 13.12
CA VAL A 160 -3.32 -2.97 12.24
C VAL A 160 -3.92 -4.38 12.07
N ASN A 161 -3.05 -5.39 11.98
CA ASN A 161 -3.41 -6.80 11.93
C ASN A 161 -2.81 -7.54 13.15
N PRO A 162 -3.54 -7.64 14.28
CA PRO A 162 -3.07 -8.33 15.49
C PRO A 162 -2.71 -9.81 15.25
N LEU A 163 -3.46 -10.46 14.38
CA LEU A 163 -3.12 -11.72 13.74
C LEU A 163 -2.77 -11.39 12.29
N LEU A 164 -1.54 -11.69 11.87
CA LEU A 164 -1.10 -11.42 10.49
C LEU A 164 -1.93 -12.24 9.49
N LEU A 165 -1.82 -11.87 8.21
CA LEU A 165 -2.46 -12.62 7.12
C LEU A 165 -2.11 -14.12 7.22
N PRO A 166 -3.10 -15.01 7.10
CA PRO A 166 -2.86 -16.44 7.26
C PRO A 166 -1.82 -16.95 6.26
N ARG A 167 -0.91 -17.80 6.75
CA ARG A 167 0.11 -18.47 5.92
C ARG A 167 -0.23 -19.94 5.84
N ASN A 168 -0.23 -20.52 4.64
CA ASN A 168 -0.43 -21.95 4.48
C ASN A 168 0.92 -22.67 4.34
N THR A 169 1.07 -23.84 4.96
CA THR A 169 2.23 -24.70 4.76
C THR A 169 2.24 -25.28 3.35
N LEU A 170 3.39 -25.22 2.67
CA LEU A 170 3.53 -25.75 1.31
C LEU A 170 3.70 -27.28 1.27
N GLU A 171 4.19 -27.85 2.36
CA GLU A 171 4.48 -29.27 2.52
C GLU A 171 4.30 -29.70 3.98
N ASP A 172 4.29 -31.03 4.20
CA ASP A 172 4.32 -31.61 5.53
C ASP A 172 5.64 -31.23 6.22
N GLY A 173 5.56 -30.62 7.39
CA GLY A 173 6.71 -30.17 8.16
C GLY A 173 6.61 -30.58 9.63
N HIS A 174 7.71 -30.38 10.36
CA HIS A 174 7.71 -30.47 11.82
C HIS A 174 8.07 -29.11 12.41
N PHE A 175 7.27 -28.64 13.36
CA PHE A 175 7.59 -27.46 14.16
C PHE A 175 7.76 -27.88 15.62
N VAL A 176 8.98 -27.74 16.12
CA VAL A 176 9.40 -28.25 17.43
C VAL A 176 9.09 -29.75 17.56
N ARG A 177 7.99 -30.11 18.22
CA ARG A 177 7.55 -31.51 18.46
C ARG A 177 6.27 -31.88 17.72
N TYR A 178 5.70 -30.96 16.95
CA TYR A 178 4.42 -31.15 16.26
C TYR A 178 4.64 -31.36 14.78
N ARG A 179 4.00 -32.38 14.22
CA ARG A 179 3.86 -32.53 12.77
C ARG A 179 2.77 -31.58 12.28
N ILE A 180 3.12 -30.71 11.35
CA ILE A 180 2.19 -29.79 10.69
C ILE A 180 1.97 -30.33 9.27
N PRO A 181 0.74 -30.70 8.89
CA PRO A 181 0.47 -31.17 7.55
C PRO A 181 0.59 -30.04 6.52
N LYS A 182 0.74 -30.39 5.25
CA LYS A 182 0.56 -29.48 4.12
C LYS A 182 -0.83 -28.80 4.18
N ASP A 183 -0.90 -27.57 3.69
CA ASP A 183 -2.10 -26.71 3.64
C ASP A 183 -2.65 -26.32 5.03
N ALA A 184 -1.90 -26.58 6.11
CA ALA A 184 -2.24 -26.11 7.43
C ALA A 184 -2.12 -24.58 7.49
N GLN A 185 -3.15 -23.93 8.02
CA GLN A 185 -3.20 -22.48 8.17
C GLN A 185 -2.50 -22.05 9.48
N VAL A 186 -1.53 -21.16 9.36
CA VAL A 186 -0.75 -20.59 10.45
C VAL A 186 -1.07 -19.11 10.58
N LEU A 187 -1.49 -18.70 11.79
CA LEU A 187 -1.72 -17.30 12.14
C LEU A 187 -0.63 -16.84 13.11
N VAL A 188 0.08 -15.78 12.75
CA VAL A 188 1.14 -15.19 13.58
C VAL A 188 0.54 -14.10 14.45
N ASN A 189 0.67 -14.23 15.78
CA ASN A 189 0.16 -13.27 16.75
C ASN A 189 1.13 -12.10 16.94
N ALA A 190 1.07 -11.12 16.04
CA ALA A 190 1.88 -9.91 16.11
C ALA A 190 1.60 -9.08 17.37
N TRP A 191 0.36 -9.11 17.88
CA TRP A 191 -0.01 -8.40 19.11
C TRP A 191 0.73 -8.93 20.34
N ALA A 192 0.84 -10.26 20.47
CA ALA A 192 1.58 -10.90 21.55
C ALA A 192 3.08 -10.64 21.43
N ILE A 193 3.64 -10.80 20.22
CA ILE A 193 5.07 -10.54 19.94
C ILE A 193 5.43 -9.10 20.30
N GLY A 194 4.61 -8.13 19.91
CA GLY A 194 4.85 -6.72 20.22
C GLY A 194 4.78 -6.39 21.71
N ARG A 195 4.23 -7.26 22.56
CA ARG A 195 4.01 -7.03 24.00
C ARG A 195 4.77 -8.01 24.89
N ASP A 196 5.67 -8.78 24.32
CA ASP A 196 6.45 -9.76 25.06
C ASP A 196 7.34 -9.05 26.10
N PRO A 197 7.15 -9.29 27.42
CA PRO A 197 7.92 -8.63 28.48
C PRO A 197 9.36 -9.12 28.57
N ASP A 198 9.70 -10.24 27.93
CA ASP A 198 11.01 -10.88 27.98
C ASP A 198 11.90 -10.50 26.78
N THR A 199 11.48 -9.50 26.00
CA THR A 199 12.24 -8.94 24.86
C THR A 199 13.15 -7.79 25.25
#